data_AF-A0A6B2UG39-F1
#
_entry.id   AF-A0A6B2UG39-F1
#
_cell.length_a   1.000
_cell.length_b   1.000
_cell.length_c   1.000
_cell.angle_alpha   90.00
_cell.angle_beta   90.00
_cell.angle_gamma   90.00
#
_symmetry.space_group_name_H-M   'P 1'
#
loop_
_entity.id
_entity.type
_entity.pdbx_description
1 polymer ?
#
loop_
_entity_poly.entity_id
_entity_poly.type
_entity_poly.pdbx_seq_one_letter_code
_entity_poly.pdbx_strand_id
1 'polypeptide(L)' 'RARGVEVVAVCGRLALAPEELRAAGIAAAYPLTSLEPDVDTCVREAGPLLERLAARIARERL' A
#
# COMPACT_ATOMS: atom_id res chain seq x y z
N ARG A 1 1.74 14.66 -9.30
CA ARG A 1 2.25 13.95 -10.50
C ARG A 1 3.17 14.87 -11.29
N ALA A 2 4.50 14.71 -11.20
CA ALA A 2 5.46 15.60 -11.87
C ALA A 2 6.05 15.03 -13.17
N ARG A 3 5.84 13.73 -13.46
CA ARG A 3 6.51 13.01 -14.57
C ARG A 3 5.58 12.05 -15.33
N GLY A 4 4.26 12.10 -15.12
CA GLY A 4 3.31 11.16 -15.74
C GLY A 4 3.36 9.71 -15.24
N VAL A 5 4.26 9.40 -14.30
CA VAL A 5 4.39 8.06 -13.70
C VAL A 5 3.27 7.83 -12.68
N GLU A 6 2.66 6.65 -12.73
CA GLU A 6 1.69 6.22 -11.73
C GLU A 6 2.39 5.91 -10.40
N VAL A 7 1.83 6.41 -9.29
CA VAL A 7 2.40 6.24 -7.94
C VAL A 7 1.36 5.55 -7.06
N VAL A 8 1.80 4.53 -6.34
CA VAL A 8 1.00 3.83 -5.33
C VAL A 8 1.70 3.94 -3.97
N ALA A 9 0.92 3.86 -2.88
CA ALA A 9 1.44 3.89 -1.52
C ALA A 9 1.39 2.50 -0.88
N VAL A 10 2.45 2.12 -0.17
CA VAL A 10 2.51 0.93 0.69
C VAL A 10 2.71 1.41 2.12
N CYS A 11 1.87 0.94 3.05
CA CYS A 11 1.88 1.43 4.43
C CYS A 11 1.48 0.34 5.43
N GLY A 12 1.74 0.53 6.72
CA GLY A 12 1.26 -0.38 7.76
C GLY A 12 -0.27 -0.33 7.88
N ARG A 13 -0.82 0.88 8.06
CA ARG A 13 -2.26 1.16 8.11
C ARG A 13 -2.60 2.34 7.20
N LEU A 14 -3.82 2.34 6.67
CA LEU A 14 -4.37 3.46 5.91
C LEU A 14 -5.32 4.26 6.79
N ALA A 15 -4.93 5.47 7.15
CA ALA A 15 -5.77 6.42 7.89
C ALA A 15 -6.36 7.52 6.98
N LEU A 16 -5.91 7.59 5.73
CA LEU A 16 -6.34 8.59 4.77
C LEU A 16 -7.58 8.14 4.02
N ALA A 17 -8.51 9.05 3.81
CA ALA A 17 -9.66 8.83 2.95
C ALA A 17 -9.25 8.77 1.46
N PRO A 18 -10.05 8.13 0.59
CA PRO A 18 -9.72 8.00 -0.83
C PRO A 18 -9.51 9.34 -1.58
N GLU A 19 -10.19 10.41 -1.15
CA GLU A 19 -10.02 11.77 -1.66
C GLU A 19 -8.67 12.37 -1.31
N GLU A 20 -8.16 12.14 -0.10
CA GLU A 20 -6.84 12.64 0.35
C GLU A 20 -5.71 11.95 -0.41
N LEU A 21 -5.85 10.65 -0.68
CA LEU A 21 -4.92 9.91 -1.53
C LEU A 21 -4.85 10.50 -2.95
N ARG A 22 -6.01 10.78 -3.54
CA ARG A 22 -6.08 11.38 -4.89
C ARG A 22 -5.50 12.78 -4.91
N ALA A 23 -5.77 13.60 -3.89
CA ALA A 23 -5.20 14.93 -3.75
C ALA A 23 -3.66 14.89 -3.64
N ALA A 24 -3.11 13.87 -2.97
CA ALA A 24 -1.67 13.61 -2.91
C ALA A 24 -1.09 13.05 -4.24
N GLY A 25 -1.93 12.74 -5.22
CA GLY A 25 -1.53 12.16 -6.49
C GLY A 25 -1.19 10.66 -6.41
N ILE A 26 -1.66 9.98 -5.37
CA ILE A 26 -1.50 8.54 -5.14
C ILE A 26 -2.70 7.82 -5.78
N ALA A 27 -2.42 6.89 -6.70
CA ALA A 27 -3.45 6.18 -7.45
C ALA A 27 -4.13 5.06 -6.64
N ALA A 28 -3.40 4.45 -5.71
CA ALA A 28 -3.94 3.47 -4.76
C ALA A 28 -3.05 3.35 -3.53
N ALA A 29 -3.64 2.91 -2.42
CA ALA A 29 -2.93 2.59 -1.19
C ALA A 29 -3.12 1.11 -0.82
N TYR A 30 -2.03 0.51 -0.38
CA TYR A 30 -1.92 -0.91 -0.06
C TYR A 30 -1.44 -1.03 1.40
N PRO A 31 -2.35 -1.09 2.38
CA PRO A 31 -1.98 -1.27 3.77
C PRO A 31 -1.64 -2.73 4.08
N LEU A 32 -0.63 -2.99 4.90
CA LEU A 32 -0.33 -4.33 5.40
C LEU A 32 -1.53 -4.92 6.15
N THR A 33 -2.32 -4.07 6.83
CA THR A 33 -3.56 -4.49 7.48
C THR A 33 -4.64 -5.03 6.55
N SER A 34 -4.50 -4.89 5.23
CA SER A 34 -5.38 -5.58 4.26
C SER A 34 -5.00 -7.05 4.04
N LEU A 35 -3.80 -7.46 4.43
CA LEU A 35 -3.33 -8.85 4.40
C LEU A 35 -3.33 -9.49 5.79
N GLU A 36 -3.01 -8.72 6.82
CA GLU A 36 -2.94 -9.16 8.21
C GLU A 36 -3.53 -8.09 9.15
N PRO A 37 -4.73 -8.27 9.72
CA PRO A 37 -5.38 -7.22 10.53
C PRO A 37 -4.65 -6.89 11.84
N ASP A 38 -3.85 -7.80 12.40
CA ASP A 38 -3.08 -7.54 13.61
C ASP A 38 -1.85 -6.67 13.32
N VAL A 39 -1.82 -5.47 13.93
CA VAL A 39 -0.74 -4.50 13.77
C VAL A 39 0.57 -5.01 14.35
N ASP A 40 0.53 -5.73 15.47
CA ASP A 40 1.75 -6.25 16.10
C ASP A 40 2.40 -7.32 15.21
N THR A 41 1.58 -8.18 14.60
CA THR A 41 2.04 -9.14 13.60
C THR A 41 2.53 -8.44 12.32
N CYS A 42 1.87 -7.38 11.86
CA CYS A 42 2.35 -6.58 10.71
C CYS A 42 3.75 -6.01 10.93
N VAL A 43 4.06 -5.55 12.15
CA VAL A 43 5.40 -5.01 12.48
C VAL A 43 6.42 -6.14 12.60
N ARG A 44 6.07 -7.24 13.26
CA ARG A 44 6.94 -8.40 13.45
C ARG A 44 7.30 -9.09 12.13
N GLU A 45 6.33 -9.22 11.22
CA GLU A 45 6.45 -9.96 9.96
C GLU A 45 6.50 -9.02 8.73
N ALA A 46 6.96 -7.78 8.92
CA ALA A 46 6.91 -6.74 7.88
C ALA A 46 7.58 -7.18 6.56
N GLY A 47 8.73 -7.85 6.63
CA GLY A 47 9.47 -8.31 5.44
C GLY A 47 8.62 -9.26 4.57
N PRO A 48 8.24 -10.45 5.07
CA PRO A 48 7.39 -11.38 4.32
C PRO A 48 6.06 -10.79 3.85
N LEU A 49 5.43 -9.94 4.67
CA LEU A 49 4.16 -9.30 4.30
C LEU A 49 4.35 -8.28 3.17
N LEU A 50 5.44 -7.50 3.19
CA LEU A 50 5.78 -6.56 2.13
C LEU A 50 6.08 -7.27 0.81
N GLU A 51 6.79 -8.40 0.83
CA GLU A 51 7.05 -9.20 -0.38
C GLU A 51 5.76 -9.70 -1.02
N ARG A 52 4.86 -10.26 -0.19
CA ARG A 52 3.54 -10.73 -0.64
C ARG A 52 2.70 -9.59 -1.21
N LEU A 53 2.72 -8.43 -0.55
CA LEU A 53 2.00 -7.25 -1.00
C LEU A 53 2.57 -6.71 -2.30
N ALA A 54 3.89 -6.63 -2.44
CA ALA A 54 4.56 -6.21 -3.67
C ALA A 54 4.22 -7.14 -4.84
N ALA A 55 4.23 -8.46 -4.62
CA ALA A 55 3.83 -9.43 -5.64
C ALA A 55 2.36 -9.25 -6.07
N ARG A 56 1.47 -8.89 -5.13
CA ARG A 56 0.07 -8.57 -5.44
C ARG A 56 -0.03 -7.28 -6.26
N ILE A 57 0.67 -6.22 -5.87
CA ILE A 57 0.70 -4.95 -6.61
C ILE A 57 1.18 -5.20 -8.03
N ALA A 58 2.25 -5.98 -8.21
CA ALA A 58 2.74 -6.35 -9.53
C ALA A 58 1.65 -7.02 -10.37
N ARG A 59 0.91 -8.01 -9.84
CA ARG A 59 -0.18 -8.67 -10.57
C ARG A 59 -1.36 -7.76 -10.92
N GLU A 60 -1.67 -6.78 -10.08
CA GLU A 60 -2.77 -5.85 -10.33
C GLU A 60 -2.42 -4.74 -11.33
N ARG A 61 -1.12 -4.52 -11.59
CA ARG A 61 -0.59 -3.35 -12.32
C ARG A 61 0.30 -3.70 -13.52
N LEU A 62 0.59 -5.00 -13.73
CA LEU A 62 1.15 -5.55 -14.96
C LEU A 62 0.03 -5.72 -16.00
#